data_AF-A0A838H614-F1
#
_entry.id   AF-A0A838H614-F1
#
_cell.length_a   1.000
_cell.length_b   1.000
_cell.length_c   1.000
_cell.angle_alpha   90.00
_cell.angle_beta   90.00
_cell.angle_gamma   90.00
#
_symmetry.space_group_name_H-M   'P 1'
#
loop_
_entity.id
_entity.type
_entity.pdbx_description
1 polymer ?
#
loop_
_entity_poly.entity_id
_entity_poly.type
_entity_poly.pdbx_seq_one_letter_code
_entity_poly.pdbx_strand_id
1 'polypeptide(L)'
;MGKVQAQAITSLDGYVAKQDNTIGRLFDWLQNGETAIPTPAGDFTVHLHPASVEHWKGWVSSLGALVCGRELFEVAEGWQGRHTLDVPVVVVTHQGPTDWVEAHPDAPFTFVTDGVEAAIARAQEI
;
A
#
# COMPACT_ATOMS: atom_id res chain seq x y z
N MET A 1 -14.46 -3.72 14.97
CA MET A 1 -14.05 -2.55 14.17
C MET A 1 -12.54 -2.52 14.09
N GLY A 2 -11.97 -2.55 12.89
CA GLY A 2 -10.51 -2.54 12.69
C GLY A 2 -9.87 -1.22 13.16
N LYS A 3 -8.63 -1.28 13.65
CA LYS A 3 -7.86 -0.09 14.01
C LYS A 3 -7.34 0.59 12.75
N VAL A 4 -7.52 1.90 12.64
CA VAL A 4 -6.93 2.70 11.56
C VAL A 4 -5.49 3.04 11.93
N GLN A 5 -4.56 2.69 11.06
CA GLN A 5 -3.14 3.00 11.21
C GLN A 5 -2.58 3.61 9.93
N ALA A 6 -1.65 4.55 10.06
CA ALA A 6 -0.92 5.14 8.95
C ALA A 6 0.55 4.77 9.06
N GLN A 7 1.15 4.35 7.94
CA GLN A 7 2.57 4.05 7.85
C GLN A 7 3.12 4.69 6.58
N ALA A 8 4.27 5.34 6.68
CA ALA A 8 5.00 5.89 5.56
C ALA A 8 6.51 5.88 5.87
N ILE A 9 7.33 5.76 4.84
CA ILE A 9 8.77 6.06 4.95
C ILE A 9 8.95 7.52 4.53
N THR A 10 9.57 8.31 5.39
CA THR A 10 9.68 9.76 5.20
C THR A 10 11.13 10.22 5.27
N SER A 11 11.44 11.30 4.57
CA SER A 11 12.68 12.02 4.77
C SER A 11 12.66 12.80 6.09
N LEU A 12 13.83 13.21 6.58
CA LEU A 12 13.95 13.95 7.83
C LEU A 12 13.22 15.31 7.80
N ASP A 13 13.11 15.91 6.62
CA ASP A 13 12.38 17.15 6.34
C ASP A 13 10.89 16.93 6.00
N GLY A 14 10.38 15.70 6.12
CA GLY A 14 8.94 15.41 6.14
C GLY A 14 8.30 15.10 4.79
N TYR A 15 9.06 14.68 3.79
CA TYR A 15 8.55 14.29 2.47
C TYR A 15 8.41 12.76 2.32
N VAL A 16 7.36 12.33 1.61
CA VAL A 16 7.06 10.90 1.33
C VAL A 16 7.42 10.47 -0.11
N ALA A 17 7.75 11.42 -0.97
CA ALA A 17 8.14 11.20 -2.37
C ALA A 17 8.91 12.43 -2.88
N LYS A 18 9.58 12.28 -4.03
CA LYS A 18 10.10 13.41 -4.81
C LYS A 18 8.98 14.11 -5.58
N GLN A 19 9.30 15.27 -6.16
CA GLN A 19 8.34 16.07 -6.93
C GLN A 19 7.83 15.37 -8.19
N ASP A 20 8.57 14.40 -8.73
CA ASP A 20 8.18 13.56 -9.86
C ASP A 20 7.49 12.24 -9.42
N ASN A 21 7.01 12.18 -8.18
CA ASN A 21 6.45 11.01 -7.50
C ASN A 21 7.41 9.82 -7.32
N THR A 22 8.67 9.92 -7.74
CA THR A 22 9.61 8.83 -7.48
C THR A 22 10.01 8.80 -6.01
N ILE A 23 10.10 7.59 -5.46
CA ILE A 23 10.42 7.33 -4.05
C ILE A 23 11.91 7.50 -3.75
N GLY A 24 12.78 7.28 -4.74
CA GLY A 24 14.23 7.31 -4.59
C GLY A 24 14.71 6.55 -3.35
N ARG A 25 15.62 7.18 -2.60
CA ARG A 25 16.27 6.59 -1.43
C ARG A 25 15.34 6.31 -0.24
N LEU A 26 14.10 6.81 -0.25
CA LEU A 26 13.15 6.52 0.84
C LEU A 26 12.92 5.01 0.96
N PHE A 27 12.90 4.29 -0.15
CA PHE A 27 12.63 2.85 -0.14
C PHE A 27 13.89 2.00 0.04
N ASP A 28 15.09 2.61 0.12
CA ASP A 28 16.34 1.89 0.40
C ASP A 28 16.22 1.08 1.69
N TRP A 29 15.47 1.58 2.69
CA TRP A 29 15.25 0.86 3.96
C TRP A 29 14.68 -0.55 3.76
N LEU A 30 13.80 -0.75 2.76
CA LEU A 30 13.21 -2.06 2.47
C LEU A 30 14.23 -3.05 1.90
N GLN A 31 15.42 -2.59 1.50
CA GLN A 31 16.46 -3.39 0.85
C GLN A 31 17.85 -3.28 1.52
N ASN A 32 17.95 -2.64 2.69
CA ASN A 32 19.22 -2.28 3.32
C ASN A 32 19.55 -3.12 4.57
N GLY A 33 19.24 -4.41 4.54
CA GLY A 33 19.51 -5.33 5.65
C GLY A 33 19.82 -6.76 5.23
N GLU A 34 20.11 -7.60 6.21
CA GLU A 34 20.56 -8.99 6.00
C GLU A 34 19.44 -10.03 6.07
N THR A 35 18.30 -9.68 6.67
CA THR A 35 17.17 -10.61 6.81
C THR A 35 16.23 -10.48 5.62
N ALA A 36 16.23 -11.49 4.75
CA ALA A 36 15.29 -11.60 3.64
C ALA A 36 13.91 -12.09 4.12
N ILE A 37 12.85 -11.38 3.76
CA ILE A 37 11.47 -11.73 4.08
C ILE A 37 10.60 -11.56 2.83
N PRO A 38 10.02 -12.65 2.28
CA PRO A 38 9.05 -12.54 1.20
C PRO A 38 7.84 -11.73 1.64
N THR A 39 7.34 -10.87 0.76
CA THR A 39 6.04 -10.22 0.97
C THR A 39 4.92 -11.26 0.90
N PRO A 40 3.74 -10.98 1.50
CA PRO A 40 2.60 -11.90 1.46
C PRO A 40 2.22 -12.39 0.05
N ALA A 41 2.28 -11.52 -0.97
CA ALA A 41 1.96 -11.92 -2.35
C ALA A 41 3.08 -12.76 -3.00
N GLY A 42 4.29 -12.77 -2.42
CA GLY A 42 5.45 -13.51 -2.92
C GLY A 42 6.12 -12.90 -4.16
N ASP A 43 5.68 -11.72 -4.59
CA ASP A 43 6.18 -10.98 -5.76
C ASP A 43 7.45 -10.17 -5.46
N PHE A 44 7.69 -9.88 -4.18
CA PHE A 44 8.81 -9.09 -3.72
C PHE A 44 9.42 -9.70 -2.45
N THR A 45 10.69 -9.39 -2.18
CA THR A 45 11.36 -9.76 -0.93
C THR A 45 11.99 -8.52 -0.34
N VAL A 46 11.62 -8.18 0.89
CA VAL A 46 12.28 -7.12 1.65
C VAL A 46 13.54 -7.67 2.32
N HIS A 47 14.56 -6.84 2.41
CA HIS A 47 15.80 -7.11 3.13
C HIS A 47 15.95 -6.11 4.28
N LEU A 48 15.66 -6.57 5.50
CA LEU A 48 15.61 -5.72 6.70
C LEU A 48 16.72 -6.07 7.70
N HIS A 49 17.14 -5.07 8.47
CA HIS A 49 18.02 -5.31 9.62
C HIS A 49 17.24 -6.07 10.71
N PRO A 50 17.85 -7.01 11.47
CA PRO A 50 17.15 -7.80 12.49
C PRO A 50 16.29 -6.98 13.45
N ALA A 51 16.75 -5.78 13.81
CA ALA A 51 16.05 -4.83 14.69
C ALA A 51 14.67 -4.36 14.15
N SER A 52 14.43 -4.43 12.84
CA SER A 52 13.18 -4.01 12.19
C SER A 52 12.23 -5.18 11.87
N VAL A 53 12.71 -6.42 11.97
CA VAL A 53 11.98 -7.61 11.51
C VAL A 53 10.67 -7.81 12.27
N GLU A 54 10.72 -7.76 13.60
CA GLU A 54 9.53 -7.97 14.43
C GLU A 54 8.48 -6.88 14.22
N HIS A 55 8.92 -5.63 14.05
CA HIS A 55 8.03 -4.53 13.72
C HIS A 55 7.35 -4.75 12.37
N TRP A 56 8.11 -5.10 11.32
CA TRP A 56 7.56 -5.32 9.99
C TRP A 56 6.56 -6.49 9.98
N LYS A 57 6.90 -7.62 10.58
CA LYS A 57 6.01 -8.81 10.66
C LYS A 57 4.74 -8.51 11.45
N GLY A 58 4.87 -7.83 12.59
CA GLY A 58 3.72 -7.45 13.41
C GLY A 58 2.80 -6.46 12.68
N TRP A 59 3.38 -5.50 11.97
CA TRP A 59 2.61 -4.56 11.15
C TRP A 59 1.91 -5.28 9.98
N VAL A 60 2.62 -6.04 9.16
CA VAL A 60 2.04 -6.78 8.01
C VAL A 60 0.92 -7.71 8.45
N SER A 61 1.12 -8.49 9.52
CA SER A 61 0.08 -9.42 10.01
C SER A 61 -1.14 -8.73 10.64
N SER A 62 -1.06 -7.44 10.92
CA SER A 62 -2.20 -6.65 11.44
C SER A 62 -3.11 -6.06 10.35
N LEU A 63 -2.69 -6.10 9.09
CA LEU A 63 -3.40 -5.47 7.97
C LEU A 63 -4.51 -6.37 7.45
N GLY A 64 -5.73 -5.84 7.37
CA GLY A 64 -6.87 -6.49 6.70
C GLY A 64 -7.23 -5.86 5.35
N ALA A 65 -6.96 -4.56 5.19
CA ALA A 65 -7.15 -3.82 3.95
C ALA A 65 -6.22 -2.60 3.92
N LEU A 66 -5.97 -2.05 2.73
CA LEU A 66 -5.24 -0.80 2.54
C LEU A 66 -6.20 0.29 2.04
N VAL A 67 -5.90 1.53 2.39
CA VAL A 67 -6.59 2.70 1.84
C VAL A 67 -5.55 3.65 1.26
N CYS A 68 -5.73 4.06 0.01
CA CYS A 68 -4.85 5.01 -0.66
C CYS A 68 -5.63 6.00 -1.52
N GLY A 69 -4.94 7.06 -1.96
CA GLY A 69 -5.49 7.99 -2.96
C GLY A 69 -5.21 7.55 -4.39
N ARG A 70 -5.92 8.17 -5.34
CA ARG A 70 -5.77 7.94 -6.78
C ARG A 70 -4.33 8.06 -7.30
N GLU A 71 -3.58 9.07 -6.85
CA GLU A 71 -2.20 9.31 -7.29
C GLU A 71 -1.29 8.09 -7.04
N LEU A 72 -1.33 7.53 -5.83
CA LEU A 72 -0.51 6.36 -5.48
C LEU A 72 -0.93 5.13 -6.30
N PHE A 73 -2.24 4.95 -6.50
CA PHE A 73 -2.75 3.88 -7.35
C PHE A 73 -2.21 3.99 -8.78
N GLU A 74 -2.16 5.19 -9.37
CA GLU A 74 -1.64 5.39 -10.72
C GLU A 74 -0.12 5.18 -10.80
N VAL A 75 0.63 5.74 -9.85
CA VAL A 75 2.10 5.57 -9.77
C VAL A 75 2.49 4.10 -9.61
N ALA A 76 1.69 3.32 -8.88
CA ALA A 76 1.90 1.89 -8.70
C ALA A 76 1.30 1.03 -9.82
N GLU A 77 0.67 1.65 -10.82
CA GLU A 77 -0.07 0.97 -11.90
C GLU A 77 -1.10 -0.05 -11.36
N GLY A 78 -1.74 0.29 -10.24
CA GLY A 78 -2.68 -0.58 -9.53
C GLY A 78 -2.05 -1.88 -9.03
N TRP A 79 -0.73 -1.94 -8.89
CA TRP A 79 0.03 -3.16 -8.58
C TRP A 79 -0.34 -4.33 -9.50
N GLN A 80 -0.71 -4.05 -10.76
CA GLN A 80 -1.16 -5.06 -11.72
C GLN A 80 -2.30 -5.95 -11.18
N GLY A 81 -3.15 -5.39 -10.32
CA GLY A 81 -4.32 -6.07 -9.75
C GLY A 81 -4.08 -6.82 -8.45
N ARG A 82 -2.85 -6.87 -7.90
CA ARG A 82 -2.57 -7.51 -6.61
C ARG A 82 -1.50 -6.75 -5.84
N HIS A 83 -1.88 -6.15 -4.71
CA HIS A 83 -0.91 -5.48 -3.85
C HIS A 83 0.08 -6.48 -3.22
N THR A 84 1.35 -6.09 -3.05
CA THR A 84 2.43 -6.96 -2.52
C THR A 84 2.15 -7.50 -1.11
N LEU A 85 1.36 -6.76 -0.32
CA LEU A 85 0.91 -7.15 1.02
C LEU A 85 -0.29 -8.12 1.01
N ASP A 86 -0.80 -8.50 -0.17
CA ASP A 86 -1.87 -9.47 -0.38
C ASP A 86 -3.15 -9.23 0.41
N VAL A 87 -3.57 -7.97 0.50
CA VAL A 87 -4.81 -7.52 1.11
C VAL A 87 -5.59 -6.64 0.14
N PRO A 88 -6.93 -6.56 0.25
CA PRO A 88 -7.74 -5.67 -0.57
C PRO A 88 -7.33 -4.19 -0.44
N VAL A 89 -7.55 -3.42 -1.50
CA VAL A 89 -7.20 -1.99 -1.55
C VAL A 89 -8.44 -1.15 -1.82
N VAL A 90 -8.67 -0.13 -0.99
CA VAL A 90 -9.69 0.88 -1.20
C VAL A 90 -9.03 2.16 -1.71
N VAL A 91 -9.42 2.62 -2.89
CA VAL A 91 -8.86 3.80 -3.55
C VAL A 91 -9.84 4.96 -3.46
N VAL A 92 -9.43 6.04 -2.82
CA VAL A 92 -10.18 7.31 -2.78
C VAL A 92 -9.91 8.06 -4.08
N THR A 93 -10.96 8.33 -4.83
CA THR A 93 -10.87 8.99 -6.14
C THR A 93 -12.18 9.71 -6.47
N HIS A 94 -12.13 10.82 -7.20
CA HIS A 94 -13.36 11.47 -7.68
C HIS A 94 -14.07 10.64 -8.77
N GLN A 95 -13.32 9.82 -9.51
CA GLN A 95 -13.83 8.96 -10.58
C GLN A 95 -13.05 7.63 -10.64
N GLY A 96 -13.77 6.52 -10.77
CA GLY A 96 -13.17 5.18 -10.90
C GLY A 96 -12.49 4.96 -12.27
N PRO A 97 -11.38 4.20 -12.36
CA PRO A 97 -10.72 3.90 -13.62
C PRO A 97 -11.41 2.73 -14.34
N THR A 98 -12.39 3.01 -15.21
CA THR A 98 -13.17 1.98 -15.93
C THR A 98 -12.29 0.99 -16.68
N ASP A 99 -11.36 1.49 -17.49
CA ASP A 99 -10.53 0.65 -18.36
C ASP A 99 -9.61 -0.28 -17.54
N TRP A 100 -9.12 0.20 -16.39
CA TRP A 100 -8.30 -0.61 -15.50
C TRP A 100 -9.13 -1.70 -14.81
N VAL A 101 -10.36 -1.37 -14.38
CA VAL A 101 -11.29 -2.34 -13.77
C VAL A 101 -11.67 -3.42 -14.78
N GLU A 102 -11.92 -3.05 -16.03
CA GLU A 102 -12.18 -4.01 -17.12
C GLU A 102 -10.98 -4.91 -17.39
N ALA A 103 -9.75 -4.37 -17.32
CA ALA A 103 -8.53 -5.15 -17.49
C ALA A 103 -8.21 -6.07 -16.29
N HIS A 104 -8.73 -5.76 -15.10
CA HIS A 104 -8.47 -6.50 -13.85
C HIS A 104 -9.77 -6.85 -13.10
N PRO A 105 -10.67 -7.66 -13.69
CA PRO A 105 -12.00 -7.90 -13.14
C PRO A 105 -11.99 -8.61 -11.78
N ASP A 106 -10.94 -9.36 -11.48
CA ASP A 106 -10.78 -10.12 -10.23
C ASP A 106 -9.91 -9.39 -9.19
N ALA A 107 -9.41 -8.18 -9.49
CA ALA A 107 -8.57 -7.45 -8.56
C ALA A 107 -9.38 -6.99 -7.34
N PRO A 108 -8.92 -7.23 -6.10
CA PRO A 108 -9.64 -6.87 -4.88
C PRO A 108 -9.52 -5.37 -4.57
N PHE A 109 -9.93 -4.54 -5.51
CA PHE A 109 -9.87 -3.08 -5.44
C PHE A 109 -11.28 -2.49 -5.37
N THR A 110 -11.50 -1.59 -4.42
CA THR A 110 -12.76 -0.84 -4.31
C THR A 110 -12.47 0.64 -4.51
N PHE A 111 -13.16 1.29 -5.46
CA PHE A 111 -13.00 2.73 -5.71
C PHE A 111 -14.12 3.49 -5.00
N VAL A 112 -13.77 4.46 -4.16
CA VAL A 112 -14.71 5.24 -3.34
C VAL A 112 -14.65 6.71 -3.74
N THR A 113 -15.81 7.30 -4.00
CA THR A 113 -15.98 8.68 -4.48
C THR A 113 -16.39 9.67 -3.40
N ASP A 114 -16.87 9.18 -2.25
CA ASP A 114 -17.56 9.99 -1.25
C ASP A 114 -16.63 10.46 -0.12
N GLY A 115 -15.32 10.52 -0.40
CA GLY A 115 -14.30 11.00 0.53
C GLY A 115 -13.65 9.93 1.40
N VAL A 116 -12.79 10.38 2.31
CA VAL A 116 -11.92 9.52 3.12
C VAL A 116 -12.72 8.75 4.17
N GLU A 117 -13.68 9.38 4.82
CA GLU A 117 -14.52 8.76 5.85
C GLU A 117 -15.28 7.55 5.30
N ALA A 118 -15.86 7.69 4.10
CA ALA A 118 -16.54 6.60 3.41
C ALA A 118 -15.58 5.47 3.05
N ALA A 119 -14.35 5.78 2.62
CA ALA A 119 -13.35 4.79 2.28
C ALA A 119 -12.84 4.01 3.50
N ILE A 120 -12.64 4.69 4.64
CA ILE A 120 -12.30 4.04 5.90
C ILE A 120 -13.44 3.13 6.37
N ALA A 121 -14.69 3.61 6.33
CA ALA A 121 -15.85 2.80 6.69
C ALA A 121 -15.93 1.54 5.81
N ARG A 122 -15.76 1.70 4.50
CA ARG A 122 -15.73 0.58 3.55
C ARG A 122 -14.61 -0.42 3.86
N ALA A 123 -13.40 0.06 4.16
CA ALA A 123 -12.28 -0.79 4.52
C ALA A 123 -12.49 -1.57 5.83
N GLN A 124 -13.32 -1.07 6.76
CA GLN A 124 -13.66 -1.75 8.01
C GLN A 124 -14.72 -2.84 7.86
N GLU A 125 -15.42 -2.89 6.72
CA GLU A 125 -16.40 -3.93 6.36
C GLU A 125 -15.79 -5.12 5.61
N ILE A 126 -14.57 -4.95 5.10
CA ILE A 126 -13.77 -6.01 4.47
C ILE A 126 -13.18 -6.90 5.58
#